data_AF-A0A420DY45-F1
#
_entry.id   AF-A0A420DY45-F1
#
_cell.length_a   1.000
_cell.length_b   1.000
_cell.length_c   1.000
_cell.angle_alpha   90.00
_cell.angle_beta   90.00
_cell.angle_gamma   90.00
#
_symmetry.space_group_name_H-M   'P 1'
#
loop_
_entity.id
_entity.type
_entity.pdbx_description
1 polymer ?
#
loop_
_entity_poly.entity_id
_entity_poly.type
_entity_poly.pdbx_seq_one_letter_code
_entity_poly.pdbx_strand_id
1 'polypeptide(L)'
;MFMEKERKILLQEKKYQSVGKLTTSKIIDLFIESENEALLHKFQGQFYPYRHYDINATLTKALKGIDKQKIVDAYFHASRLGIITKVKENNYPLFLKGIEKTLSSLGEGYNINVLRPSTVYLLFGVNSLNDIENLYNTKYNEFLENLKFVTKVNSYTSYPSLRKKLKVTHFFENTTLLKRAQKMTPFFNEFNFEIAGVLVLLLVDSSETSKKVLFEYHSTDLPRETAWTLGSFYKDFSNSEANKLLLKDLYKKYPKEWIDKYYNSIY
;
A
#
# COMPACT_ATOMS: atom_id res chain seq x y z
N MET A 1 -14.43 25.24 -15.43
CA MET A 1 -13.52 24.20 -14.89
C MET A 1 -14.12 22.79 -14.98
N PHE A 2 -15.36 22.54 -14.52
CA PHE A 2 -16.00 21.21 -14.62
C PHE A 2 -16.19 20.71 -16.06
N MET A 3 -16.75 21.55 -16.94
CA MET A 3 -16.95 21.26 -18.37
C MET A 3 -15.64 20.96 -19.13
N GLU A 4 -14.50 21.50 -18.67
CA GLU A 4 -13.21 21.28 -19.32
C GLU A 4 -12.66 19.89 -18.96
N LYS A 5 -12.73 19.50 -17.69
CA LYS A 5 -12.35 18.16 -17.24
C LYS A 5 -13.16 17.07 -17.95
N GLU A 6 -14.48 17.20 -18.02
CA GLU A 6 -15.34 16.24 -18.70
C GLU A 6 -15.01 16.12 -20.19
N ARG A 7 -14.81 17.27 -20.86
CA ARG A 7 -14.38 17.29 -22.26
C ARG A 7 -13.04 16.57 -22.45
N LYS A 8 -12.07 16.76 -21.55
CA LYS A 8 -10.76 16.09 -21.60
C LYS A 8 -10.87 14.59 -21.42
N ILE A 9 -11.71 14.12 -20.48
CA ILE A 9 -12.00 12.71 -20.27
C ILE A 9 -12.57 12.09 -21.56
N LEU A 10 -13.63 12.66 -22.12
CA LEU A 10 -14.28 12.18 -23.35
C LEU A 10 -13.32 12.13 -24.55
N LEU A 11 -12.42 13.12 -24.67
CA LEU A 11 -11.40 13.14 -25.72
C LEU A 11 -10.38 12.01 -25.55
N GLN A 12 -9.91 11.74 -24.33
CA GLN A 12 -9.00 10.62 -24.08
C GLN A 12 -9.70 9.26 -24.29
N GLU A 13 -10.93 9.09 -23.82
CA GLU A 13 -11.71 7.87 -24.03
C GLU A 13 -11.81 7.56 -25.53
N LYS A 14 -12.25 8.54 -26.33
CA LYS A 14 -12.33 8.40 -27.79
C LYS A 14 -10.98 8.06 -28.44
N LYS A 15 -9.89 8.66 -27.93
CA LYS A 15 -8.53 8.42 -28.46
C LYS A 15 -8.05 7.00 -28.20
N TYR A 16 -8.37 6.41 -27.05
CA TYR A 16 -7.77 5.16 -26.60
C TYR A 16 -8.66 3.92 -26.79
N GLN A 17 -9.96 4.08 -27.02
CA GLN A 17 -10.92 2.97 -27.16
C GLN A 17 -10.61 1.98 -28.28
N SER A 18 -10.01 2.43 -29.40
CA SER A 18 -9.81 1.60 -30.60
C SER A 18 -8.35 1.26 -30.90
N VAL A 19 -7.44 1.49 -29.95
CA VAL A 19 -6.01 1.28 -30.18
C VAL A 19 -5.72 -0.22 -30.26
N GLY A 20 -5.17 -0.69 -31.40
CA GLY A 20 -4.83 -2.09 -31.63
C GLY A 20 -3.64 -2.60 -30.81
N LYS A 21 -2.95 -3.62 -31.32
CA LYS A 21 -1.73 -4.17 -30.70
C LYS A 21 -0.62 -3.14 -30.73
N LEU A 22 0.06 -2.96 -29.59
CA LEU A 22 1.09 -1.95 -29.41
C LEU A 22 2.44 -2.57 -29.02
N THR A 23 3.53 -1.89 -29.38
CA THR A 23 4.87 -2.21 -28.88
C THR A 23 5.03 -1.73 -27.43
N THR A 24 6.02 -2.28 -26.72
CA THR A 24 6.34 -1.83 -25.34
C THR A 24 6.63 -0.33 -25.26
N SER A 25 7.39 0.23 -26.22
CA SER A 25 7.65 1.67 -26.24
C SER A 25 6.36 2.46 -26.37
N LYS A 26 5.47 2.05 -27.29
CA LYS A 26 4.22 2.79 -27.53
C LYS A 26 3.24 2.69 -26.36
N ILE A 27 3.22 1.56 -25.64
CA ILE A 27 2.44 1.42 -24.40
C ILE A 27 2.93 2.42 -23.35
N ILE A 28 4.24 2.51 -23.14
CA ILE A 28 4.84 3.46 -22.19
C ILE A 28 4.52 4.91 -22.58
N ASP A 29 4.71 5.26 -23.85
CA ASP A 29 4.47 6.62 -24.34
C ASP A 29 3.01 7.05 -24.14
N LEU A 30 2.06 6.21 -24.55
CA LEU A 30 0.63 6.53 -24.42
C LEU A 30 0.16 6.54 -22.96
N PHE A 31 0.74 5.68 -22.12
CA PHE A 31 0.44 5.68 -20.69
C PHE A 31 0.90 6.98 -20.03
N ILE A 32 2.15 7.39 -20.24
CA ILE A 32 2.68 8.64 -19.69
C ILE A 32 1.91 9.84 -20.24
N GLU A 33 1.63 9.87 -21.55
CA GLU A 33 0.87 10.96 -22.18
C GLU A 33 -0.52 11.12 -21.55
N SER A 34 -1.25 10.01 -21.42
CA SER A 34 -2.59 10.00 -20.83
C SER A 34 -2.59 10.47 -19.38
N GLU A 35 -1.67 9.97 -18.57
CA GLU A 35 -1.60 10.30 -17.14
C GLU A 35 -1.04 11.71 -16.88
N ASN A 36 -0.12 12.22 -17.71
CA ASN A 36 0.36 13.60 -17.59
C ASN A 36 -0.76 14.61 -17.82
N GLU A 37 -1.55 14.45 -18.89
CA GLU A 37 -2.71 15.33 -19.12
C GLU A 37 -3.75 15.18 -18.01
N ALA A 38 -3.99 13.94 -17.56
CA ALA A 38 -5.00 13.68 -16.53
C ALA A 38 -4.64 14.30 -15.17
N LEU A 39 -3.35 14.24 -14.78
CA LEU A 39 -2.86 14.82 -13.54
C LEU A 39 -3.02 16.34 -13.51
N LEU A 40 -2.77 17.03 -14.63
CA LEU A 40 -2.97 18.49 -14.75
C LEU A 40 -4.43 18.90 -14.47
N HIS A 41 -5.38 18.05 -14.83
CA HIS A 41 -6.81 18.30 -14.67
C HIS A 41 -7.44 17.50 -13.51
N LYS A 42 -6.61 16.90 -12.64
CA LYS A 42 -7.04 16.11 -11.46
C LYS A 42 -8.08 15.04 -11.82
N PHE A 43 -7.73 14.16 -12.74
CA PHE A 43 -8.46 12.92 -13.04
C PHE A 43 -7.48 11.78 -13.36
N GLN A 44 -7.99 10.56 -13.53
CA GLN A 44 -7.18 9.41 -13.94
C GLN A 44 -7.12 9.30 -15.47
N GLY A 45 -5.94 9.06 -16.04
CA GLY A 45 -5.78 8.87 -17.48
C GLY A 45 -6.61 7.70 -18.01
N GLN A 46 -7.20 7.90 -19.18
CA GLN A 46 -8.12 6.92 -19.77
C GLN A 46 -7.40 5.80 -20.52
N PHE A 47 -6.09 5.92 -20.78
CA PHE A 47 -5.34 4.81 -21.37
C PHE A 47 -5.22 3.62 -20.41
N TYR A 48 -5.07 3.86 -19.10
CA TYR A 48 -4.91 2.78 -18.12
C TYR A 48 -6.13 1.85 -18.06
N PRO A 49 -7.38 2.31 -17.87
CA PRO A 49 -8.55 1.43 -17.85
C PRO A 49 -8.64 0.48 -19.06
N TYR A 50 -8.39 0.98 -20.27
CA TYR A 50 -8.45 0.16 -21.49
C TYR A 50 -7.27 -0.81 -21.65
N ARG A 51 -6.10 -0.52 -21.05
CA ARG A 51 -4.84 -1.25 -21.32
C ARG A 51 -4.10 -1.70 -20.07
N HIS A 52 -4.76 -1.77 -18.92
CA HIS A 52 -4.11 -2.08 -17.63
C HIS A 52 -3.34 -3.41 -17.66
N TYR A 53 -3.86 -4.45 -18.33
CA TYR A 53 -3.13 -5.72 -18.51
C TYR A 53 -1.82 -5.54 -19.30
N ASP A 54 -1.84 -4.79 -20.40
CA ASP A 54 -0.68 -4.52 -21.25
C ASP A 54 0.37 -3.66 -20.51
N ILE A 55 -0.10 -2.66 -19.75
CA ILE A 55 0.74 -1.77 -18.95
C ILE A 55 1.42 -2.56 -17.84
N ASN A 56 0.64 -3.31 -17.05
CA ASN A 56 1.15 -4.13 -15.96
C ASN A 56 2.15 -5.17 -16.47
N ALA A 57 1.83 -5.87 -17.57
CA ALA A 57 2.76 -6.81 -18.20
C ALA A 57 4.03 -6.12 -18.70
N THR A 58 3.94 -4.90 -19.22
CA THR A 58 5.08 -4.13 -19.72
C THR A 58 6.02 -3.68 -18.60
N LEU A 59 5.49 -3.18 -17.48
CA LEU A 59 6.28 -2.67 -16.35
C LEU A 59 7.10 -3.74 -15.61
N THR A 60 6.77 -5.02 -15.78
CA THR A 60 7.52 -6.16 -15.24
C THR A 60 8.68 -6.63 -16.14
N LYS A 61 8.85 -6.04 -17.34
CA LYS A 61 9.94 -6.38 -18.29
C LYS A 61 11.21 -5.59 -17.99
N ALA A 62 12.30 -5.90 -18.68
CA ALA A 62 13.60 -5.24 -18.51
C ALA A 62 13.70 -3.87 -19.21
N LEU A 63 12.68 -3.46 -19.96
CA LEU A 63 12.56 -2.15 -20.65
C LEU A 63 13.82 -1.68 -21.42
N LYS A 64 14.56 -2.63 -22.00
CA LYS A 64 15.77 -2.35 -22.78
C LYS A 64 15.46 -1.41 -23.95
N GLY A 65 16.31 -0.39 -24.14
CA GLY A 65 16.18 0.58 -25.23
C GLY A 65 15.11 1.66 -25.02
N ILE A 66 14.39 1.65 -23.89
CA ILE A 66 13.50 2.75 -23.50
C ILE A 66 14.33 3.82 -22.78
N ASP A 67 14.03 5.09 -23.07
CA ASP A 67 14.64 6.21 -22.37
C ASP A 67 14.43 6.11 -20.85
N LYS A 68 15.48 6.41 -20.07
CA LYS A 68 15.47 6.24 -18.62
C LYS A 68 14.42 7.13 -17.95
N GLN A 69 14.22 8.36 -18.44
CA GLN A 69 13.25 9.28 -17.87
C GLN A 69 11.82 8.77 -18.12
N LYS A 70 11.54 8.23 -19.31
CA LYS A 70 10.25 7.57 -19.59
C LYS A 70 9.99 6.39 -18.66
N ILE A 71 11.00 5.58 -18.35
CA ILE A 71 10.84 4.48 -17.38
C ILE A 71 10.48 5.03 -15.98
N VAL A 72 11.17 6.08 -15.53
CA VAL A 72 10.87 6.75 -14.26
C VAL A 72 9.44 7.29 -14.23
N ASP A 73 9.01 7.98 -15.30
CA ASP A 73 7.67 8.57 -15.39
C ASP A 73 6.57 7.50 -15.45
N ALA A 74 6.81 6.39 -16.13
CA ALA A 74 5.90 5.26 -16.15
C ALA A 74 5.76 4.62 -14.75
N TYR A 75 6.86 4.42 -14.02
CA TYR A 75 6.78 3.91 -12.66
C TYR A 75 6.15 4.90 -11.68
N PHE A 76 6.41 6.20 -11.83
CA PHE A 76 5.74 7.25 -11.07
C PHE A 76 4.22 7.18 -11.24
N HIS A 77 3.73 7.19 -12.48
CA HIS A 77 2.29 7.14 -12.75
C HIS A 77 1.65 5.83 -12.32
N ALA A 78 2.32 4.69 -12.55
CA ALA A 78 1.82 3.40 -12.08
C ALA A 78 1.69 3.39 -10.55
N SER A 79 2.73 3.84 -9.84
CA SER A 79 2.74 3.88 -8.38
C SER A 79 1.67 4.81 -7.85
N ARG A 80 1.49 5.99 -8.45
CA ARG A 80 0.44 6.97 -8.13
C ARG A 80 -0.98 6.39 -8.25
N LEU A 81 -1.20 5.48 -9.19
CA LEU A 81 -2.43 4.71 -9.36
C LEU A 81 -2.54 3.50 -8.40
N GLY A 82 -1.62 3.38 -7.43
CA GLY A 82 -1.58 2.27 -6.46
C GLY A 82 -0.98 0.98 -7.02
N ILE A 83 -0.37 1.03 -8.20
CA ILE A 83 0.15 -0.14 -8.90
C ILE A 83 1.62 -0.31 -8.56
N ILE A 84 1.88 -1.08 -7.51
CA ILE A 84 3.21 -1.54 -7.17
C ILE A 84 3.36 -3.00 -7.61
N THR A 85 4.21 -3.24 -8.60
CA THR A 85 4.45 -4.57 -9.17
C THR A 85 5.90 -4.99 -9.04
N LYS A 86 6.16 -6.28 -9.28
CA LYS A 86 7.52 -6.80 -9.39
C LYS A 86 8.20 -6.19 -10.62
N VAL A 87 9.21 -5.37 -10.40
CA VAL A 87 10.08 -4.84 -11.47
C VAL A 87 11.28 -5.75 -11.71
N LYS A 88 11.93 -5.66 -12.87
CA LYS A 88 13.25 -6.31 -13.07
C LYS A 88 14.32 -5.58 -12.28
N GLU A 89 15.31 -6.31 -11.78
CA GLU A 89 16.41 -5.77 -10.98
C GLU A 89 17.14 -4.61 -11.67
N ASN A 90 17.39 -4.73 -12.99
CA ASN A 90 18.03 -3.66 -13.77
C ASN A 90 17.21 -2.35 -13.85
N ASN A 91 15.89 -2.44 -13.64
CA ASN A 91 14.99 -1.30 -13.62
C ASN A 91 14.71 -0.79 -12.21
N TYR A 92 15.13 -1.52 -11.17
CA TYR A 92 14.83 -1.20 -9.78
C TYR A 92 15.29 0.22 -9.37
N PRO A 93 16.51 0.68 -9.73
CA PRO A 93 16.90 2.06 -9.42
C PRO A 93 16.02 3.12 -10.08
N LEU A 94 15.48 2.86 -11.27
CA LEU A 94 14.57 3.77 -11.96
C LEU A 94 13.17 3.72 -11.35
N PHE A 95 12.75 2.55 -10.88
CA PHE A 95 11.52 2.39 -10.12
C PHE A 95 11.56 3.17 -8.80
N LEU A 96 12.67 3.12 -8.05
CA LEU A 96 12.84 3.92 -6.83
C LEU A 96 12.69 5.42 -7.09
N LYS A 97 13.27 5.94 -8.18
CA LYS A 97 13.06 7.33 -8.61
C LYS A 97 11.60 7.64 -8.93
N GLY A 98 10.87 6.67 -9.48
CA GLY A 98 9.42 6.78 -9.69
C GLY A 98 8.66 6.90 -8.37
N ILE A 99 9.02 6.09 -7.36
CA ILE A 99 8.46 6.14 -6.01
C ILE A 99 8.76 7.48 -5.35
N GLU A 100 10.00 7.98 -5.42
CA GLU A 100 10.37 9.29 -4.87
C GLU A 100 9.44 10.41 -5.36
N LYS A 101 9.15 10.44 -6.67
CA LYS A 101 8.24 11.44 -7.26
C LYS A 101 6.82 11.38 -6.70
N THR A 102 6.38 10.26 -6.13
CA THR A 102 5.06 10.12 -5.51
C THR A 102 5.01 10.63 -4.07
N LEU A 103 6.16 10.77 -3.39
CA LEU A 103 6.21 11.00 -1.94
C LEU A 103 5.52 12.30 -1.50
N SER A 104 5.60 13.34 -2.32
CA SER A 104 5.03 14.65 -1.99
C SER A 104 3.50 14.71 -2.05
N SER A 105 2.86 13.70 -2.65
CA SER A 105 1.41 13.67 -2.87
C SER A 105 0.75 12.39 -2.38
N LEU A 106 1.42 11.56 -1.58
CA LEU A 106 0.86 10.30 -1.09
C LEU A 106 -0.50 10.50 -0.44
N GLY A 107 -1.47 9.66 -0.79
CA GLY A 107 -2.80 9.70 -0.21
C GLY A 107 -3.66 10.92 -0.56
N GLU A 108 -3.25 11.80 -1.48
CA GLU A 108 -4.08 12.95 -1.93
C GLU A 108 -5.40 12.54 -2.63
N GLY A 109 -5.61 11.25 -2.89
CA GLY A 109 -6.89 10.67 -3.27
C GLY A 109 -6.97 10.22 -4.72
N TYR A 110 -8.11 9.65 -5.12
CA TYR A 110 -8.31 8.91 -6.39
C TYR A 110 -7.77 9.59 -7.64
N ASN A 111 -8.01 10.90 -7.74
CA ASN A 111 -7.68 11.67 -8.92
C ASN A 111 -6.22 12.14 -8.97
N ILE A 112 -5.51 12.09 -7.84
CA ILE A 112 -4.16 12.62 -7.72
C ILE A 112 -3.21 11.48 -7.40
N ASN A 113 -3.32 10.83 -6.25
CA ASN A 113 -2.43 9.76 -5.85
C ASN A 113 -3.11 8.85 -4.80
N VAL A 114 -3.39 7.61 -5.18
CA VAL A 114 -4.01 6.62 -4.29
C VAL A 114 -2.98 5.77 -3.54
N LEU A 115 -1.69 5.96 -3.82
CA LEU A 115 -0.65 5.23 -3.12
C LEU A 115 -0.65 5.63 -1.65
N ARG A 116 -0.87 4.64 -0.78
CA ARG A 116 -1.01 4.88 0.65
C ARG A 116 0.37 5.01 1.29
N PRO A 117 0.54 5.96 2.24
CA PRO A 117 1.75 6.07 3.05
C PRO A 117 2.14 4.75 3.74
N SER A 118 1.16 4.00 4.24
CA SER A 118 1.37 2.70 4.89
C SER A 118 1.98 1.65 3.94
N THR A 119 1.55 1.61 2.68
CA THR A 119 2.12 0.72 1.65
C THR A 119 3.57 1.08 1.37
N VAL A 120 3.88 2.37 1.18
CA VAL A 120 5.25 2.84 0.91
C VAL A 120 6.16 2.56 2.11
N TYR A 121 5.66 2.78 3.32
CA TYR A 121 6.41 2.51 4.55
C TYR A 121 6.75 1.03 4.71
N LEU A 122 5.81 0.12 4.44
CA LEU A 122 6.09 -1.32 4.48
C LEU A 122 7.16 -1.73 3.48
N LEU A 123 7.09 -1.21 2.26
CA LEU A 123 7.97 -1.59 1.17
C LEU A 123 9.38 -1.02 1.31
N PHE A 124 9.50 0.22 1.80
CA PHE A 124 10.75 1.00 1.74
C PHE A 124 11.15 1.67 3.06
N GLY A 125 10.30 1.67 4.08
CA GLY A 125 10.57 2.35 5.35
C GLY A 125 10.53 3.88 5.24
N VAL A 126 9.78 4.41 4.26
CA VAL A 126 9.65 5.85 3.99
C VAL A 126 8.18 6.26 4.06
N ASN A 127 7.91 7.39 4.70
CA ASN A 127 6.58 8.02 4.72
C ASN A 127 6.61 9.50 4.30
N SER A 128 7.79 10.09 4.11
CA SER A 128 7.99 11.47 3.70
C SER A 128 9.36 11.66 3.05
N LEU A 129 9.60 12.81 2.43
CA LEU A 129 10.91 13.15 1.85
C LEU A 129 12.05 13.23 2.89
N ASN A 130 11.72 13.37 4.18
CA ASN A 130 12.74 13.45 5.24
C ASN A 130 13.48 12.12 5.45
N ASP A 131 12.87 11.00 5.07
CA ASP A 131 13.43 9.65 5.24
C ASP A 131 13.91 9.06 3.91
N ILE A 132 14.15 9.89 2.89
CA ILE A 132 14.43 9.46 1.51
C ILE A 132 15.61 8.48 1.41
N GLU A 133 16.58 8.57 2.33
CA GLU A 133 17.70 7.63 2.39
C GLU A 133 17.24 6.16 2.55
N ASN A 134 16.16 5.91 3.30
CA ASN A 134 15.62 4.55 3.48
C ASN A 134 15.09 3.98 2.15
N LEU A 135 14.57 4.82 1.26
CA LEU A 135 14.11 4.40 -0.08
C LEU A 135 15.27 3.81 -0.87
N TYR A 136 16.40 4.51 -0.89
CA TYR A 136 17.58 4.12 -1.66
C TYR A 136 18.41 3.03 -0.98
N ASN A 137 18.30 2.88 0.34
CA ASN A 137 18.92 1.79 1.10
C ASN A 137 18.15 0.45 0.99
N THR A 138 16.90 0.48 0.53
CA THR A 138 16.12 -0.73 0.32
C THR A 138 16.72 -1.55 -0.82
N LYS A 139 17.15 -2.78 -0.53
CA LYS A 139 17.71 -3.70 -1.55
C LYS A 139 16.59 -4.31 -2.38
N TYR A 140 16.90 -4.70 -3.62
CA TYR A 140 15.92 -5.32 -4.53
C TYR A 140 15.23 -6.55 -3.93
N ASN A 141 16.00 -7.48 -3.33
CA ASN A 141 15.43 -8.69 -2.71
C ASN A 141 14.54 -8.37 -1.51
N GLU A 142 14.93 -7.39 -0.69
CA GLU A 142 14.12 -6.92 0.43
C GLU A 142 12.78 -6.34 -0.06
N PHE A 143 12.82 -5.50 -1.10
CA PHE A 143 11.61 -5.01 -1.76
C PHE A 143 10.72 -6.15 -2.24
N LEU A 144 11.27 -7.18 -2.88
CA LEU A 144 10.49 -8.32 -3.37
C LEU A 144 9.83 -9.10 -2.22
N GLU A 145 10.53 -9.29 -1.10
CA GLU A 145 9.98 -9.99 0.06
C GLU A 145 8.87 -9.20 0.74
N ASN A 146 9.04 -7.88 0.89
CA ASN A 146 7.99 -7.01 1.42
C ASN A 146 6.79 -6.94 0.47
N LEU A 147 7.04 -6.88 -0.85
CA LEU A 147 5.99 -6.88 -1.86
C LEU A 147 5.15 -8.15 -1.80
N LYS A 148 5.76 -9.33 -1.58
CA LYS A 148 5.01 -10.58 -1.40
C LYS A 148 4.01 -10.48 -0.25
N PHE A 149 4.40 -9.87 0.87
CA PHE A 149 3.51 -9.66 2.01
C PHE A 149 2.37 -8.70 1.65
N VAL A 150 2.69 -7.52 1.10
CA VAL A 150 1.71 -6.50 0.70
C VAL A 150 0.71 -7.05 -0.32
N THR A 151 1.17 -7.76 -1.35
CA THR A 151 0.30 -8.41 -2.34
C THR A 151 -0.57 -9.48 -1.68
N LYS A 152 -0.02 -10.25 -0.74
CA LYS A 152 -0.77 -11.33 -0.08
C LYS A 152 -1.89 -10.78 0.79
N VAL A 153 -1.63 -9.76 1.62
CA VAL A 153 -2.65 -9.19 2.50
C VAL A 153 -3.77 -8.49 1.71
N ASN A 154 -3.43 -7.85 0.60
CA ASN A 154 -4.40 -7.23 -0.31
C ASN A 154 -5.16 -8.23 -1.22
N SER A 155 -4.75 -9.50 -1.26
CA SER A 155 -5.48 -10.54 -2.02
C SER A 155 -6.72 -11.05 -1.30
N TYR A 156 -6.91 -10.71 -0.02
CA TYR A 156 -8.07 -11.13 0.75
C TYR A 156 -9.25 -10.19 0.49
N THR A 157 -10.45 -10.76 0.45
CA THR A 157 -11.69 -10.00 0.23
C THR A 157 -12.31 -9.49 1.53
N SER A 158 -11.84 -9.95 2.70
CA SER A 158 -12.35 -9.53 4.00
C SER A 158 -11.35 -9.78 5.13
N TYR A 159 -11.43 -8.98 6.21
CA TYR A 159 -10.57 -9.16 7.39
C TYR A 159 -10.73 -10.53 8.07
N PRO A 160 -11.94 -11.11 8.23
CA PRO A 160 -12.07 -12.45 8.79
C PRO A 160 -11.32 -13.51 7.97
N SER A 161 -11.35 -13.41 6.63
CA SER A 161 -10.61 -14.32 5.75
C SER A 161 -9.10 -14.16 5.93
N LEU A 162 -8.62 -12.91 5.98
CA LEU A 162 -7.21 -12.59 6.24
C LEU A 162 -6.74 -13.18 7.57
N ARG A 163 -7.44 -12.90 8.68
CA ARG A 163 -7.07 -13.36 10.03
C ARG A 163 -6.94 -14.88 10.11
N LYS A 164 -7.85 -15.62 9.47
CA LYS A 164 -7.88 -17.09 9.52
C LYS A 164 -6.88 -17.76 8.57
N LYS A 165 -6.60 -17.16 7.42
CA LYS A 165 -5.88 -17.82 6.31
C LYS A 165 -4.50 -17.23 6.02
N LEU A 166 -4.12 -16.11 6.64
CA LEU A 166 -2.79 -15.54 6.46
C LEU A 166 -1.75 -16.39 7.20
N LYS A 167 -0.95 -17.12 6.45
CA LYS A 167 0.18 -17.90 6.97
C LYS A 167 1.38 -16.98 7.24
N VAL A 168 1.32 -16.22 8.32
CA VAL A 168 2.35 -15.22 8.67
C VAL A 168 3.73 -15.81 8.96
N THR A 169 3.80 -17.10 9.31
CA THR A 169 5.07 -17.80 9.55
C THR A 169 6.01 -17.76 8.35
N HIS A 170 5.48 -17.70 7.12
CA HIS A 170 6.28 -17.53 5.90
C HIS A 170 6.96 -16.16 5.75
N PHE A 171 6.65 -15.20 6.64
CA PHE A 171 7.17 -13.84 6.59
C PHE A 171 8.04 -13.49 7.81
N PHE A 172 8.16 -14.36 8.82
CA PHE A 172 8.99 -14.08 10.01
C PHE A 172 10.49 -14.08 9.72
N GLU A 173 10.94 -14.82 8.71
CA GLU A 173 12.34 -14.80 8.27
C GLU A 173 12.74 -13.43 7.69
N ASN A 174 11.78 -12.64 7.22
CA ASN A 174 12.01 -11.26 6.78
C ASN A 174 12.05 -10.32 8.00
N THR A 175 13.22 -10.23 8.62
CA THR A 175 13.46 -9.37 9.78
C THR A 175 13.20 -7.88 9.49
N THR A 176 13.42 -7.42 8.25
CA THR A 176 13.15 -6.03 7.87
C THR A 176 11.66 -5.73 7.86
N LEU A 177 10.83 -6.62 7.32
CA LEU A 177 9.38 -6.50 7.36
C LEU A 177 8.87 -6.43 8.81
N LEU A 178 9.36 -7.31 9.69
CA LEU A 178 8.96 -7.30 11.09
C LEU A 178 9.35 -5.99 11.80
N LYS A 179 10.57 -5.50 11.58
CA LYS A 179 11.02 -4.20 12.12
C LYS A 179 10.17 -3.03 11.64
N ARG A 180 9.73 -3.05 10.38
CA ARG A 180 8.83 -2.03 9.83
C ARG A 180 7.43 -2.17 10.42
N ALA A 181 6.89 -3.38 10.49
CA ALA A 181 5.60 -3.66 11.13
C ALA A 181 5.55 -3.14 12.58
N GLN A 182 6.63 -3.32 13.35
CA GLN A 182 6.78 -2.80 14.72
C GLN A 182 6.78 -1.28 14.81
N LYS A 183 6.96 -0.55 13.70
CA LYS A 183 6.93 0.91 13.63
C LYS A 183 5.70 1.46 12.90
N MET A 184 4.73 0.61 12.59
CA MET A 184 3.55 1.01 11.81
C MET A 184 2.37 1.56 12.62
N THR A 185 2.48 1.62 13.95
CA THR A 185 1.41 2.16 14.80
C THR A 185 0.92 3.56 14.40
N PRO A 186 1.73 4.49 13.83
CA PRO A 186 1.21 5.78 13.35
C PRO A 186 0.15 5.65 12.24
N PHE A 187 0.10 4.53 11.52
CA PHE A 187 -0.85 4.31 10.42
C PHE A 187 -2.12 3.56 10.87
N PHE A 188 -2.22 3.15 12.14
CA PHE A 188 -3.31 2.28 12.59
C PHE A 188 -4.67 2.98 12.66
N ASN A 189 -4.71 4.32 12.61
CA ASN A 189 -5.94 5.10 12.52
C ASN A 189 -6.60 5.02 11.13
N GLU A 190 -5.87 4.62 10.08
CA GLU A 190 -6.39 4.44 8.73
C GLU A 190 -6.45 2.95 8.37
N PHE A 191 -7.30 2.23 9.10
CA PHE A 191 -7.30 0.77 9.08
C PHE A 191 -7.64 0.20 7.70
N ASN A 192 -6.76 -0.66 7.19
CA ASN A 192 -6.87 -1.28 5.88
C ASN A 192 -6.26 -2.69 5.88
N PHE A 193 -6.17 -3.34 4.72
CA PHE A 193 -5.64 -4.70 4.62
C PHE A 193 -4.16 -4.80 4.99
N GLU A 194 -3.34 -3.78 4.68
CA GLU A 194 -1.95 -3.74 5.12
C GLU A 194 -1.83 -3.65 6.64
N ILE A 195 -2.59 -2.75 7.27
CA ILE A 195 -2.62 -2.61 8.73
C ILE A 195 -3.15 -3.88 9.40
N ALA A 196 -4.20 -4.48 8.86
CA ALA A 196 -4.74 -5.75 9.31
C ALA A 196 -3.68 -6.87 9.25
N GLY A 197 -2.97 -6.97 8.12
CA GLY A 197 -1.88 -7.92 7.94
C GLY A 197 -0.77 -7.74 8.96
N VAL A 198 -0.35 -6.49 9.18
CA VAL A 198 0.67 -6.12 10.17
C VAL A 198 0.23 -6.47 11.58
N LEU A 199 -1.04 -6.21 11.92
CA LEU A 199 -1.58 -6.59 13.22
C LEU A 199 -1.54 -8.11 13.44
N VAL A 200 -1.89 -8.91 12.43
CA VAL A 200 -1.73 -10.38 12.50
C VAL A 200 -0.26 -10.76 12.67
N LEU A 201 0.65 -10.12 11.94
CA LEU A 201 2.09 -10.38 12.05
C LEU A 201 2.59 -10.14 13.49
N LEU A 202 2.25 -9.00 14.09
CA LEU A 202 2.63 -8.64 15.46
C LEU A 202 1.93 -9.52 16.52
N LEU A 203 0.71 -9.99 16.26
CA LEU A 203 -0.04 -10.84 17.19
C LEU A 203 0.45 -12.30 17.20
N VAL A 204 0.92 -12.81 16.07
CA VAL A 204 1.49 -14.17 15.99
C VAL A 204 2.96 -14.19 16.40
N ASP A 205 3.69 -13.09 16.18
CA ASP A 205 5.07 -12.97 16.65
C ASP A 205 5.15 -13.14 18.18
N SER A 206 6.08 -13.99 18.61
CA SER A 206 6.31 -14.29 20.02
C SER A 206 7.24 -13.29 20.72
N SER A 207 7.87 -12.37 19.96
CA SER A 207 8.78 -11.39 20.56
C SER A 207 8.07 -10.41 21.49
N GLU A 208 8.73 -10.06 22.59
CA GLU A 208 8.24 -9.03 23.52
C GLU A 208 8.14 -7.67 22.85
N THR A 209 9.04 -7.37 21.90
CA THR A 209 9.04 -6.10 21.15
C THR A 209 7.72 -5.86 20.42
N SER A 210 7.19 -6.87 19.73
CA SER A 210 5.91 -6.72 19.01
C SER A 210 4.74 -6.49 19.96
N LYS A 211 4.75 -7.11 21.16
CA LYS A 211 3.70 -6.86 22.17
C LYS A 211 3.84 -5.49 22.78
N LYS A 212 5.07 -5.06 23.09
CA LYS A 212 5.37 -3.73 23.65
C LYS A 212 4.84 -2.62 22.75
N VAL A 213 5.07 -2.71 21.44
CA VAL A 213 4.54 -1.75 20.45
C VAL A 213 3.02 -1.64 20.52
N LEU A 214 2.31 -2.77 20.64
CA LEU A 214 0.84 -2.78 20.75
C LEU A 214 0.36 -2.17 22.08
N PHE A 215 1.02 -2.47 23.20
CA PHE A 215 0.73 -1.84 24.50
C PHE A 215 0.97 -0.32 24.49
N GLU A 216 2.08 0.12 23.88
CA GLU A 216 2.39 1.55 23.73
C GLU A 216 1.31 2.26 22.90
N TYR A 217 0.82 1.61 21.84
CA TYR A 217 -0.25 2.18 21.03
C TYR A 217 -1.55 2.37 21.82
N HIS A 218 -1.87 1.47 22.75
CA HIS A 218 -3.04 1.67 23.64
C HIS A 218 -2.91 2.89 24.55
N SER A 219 -1.70 3.43 24.78
CA SER A 219 -1.51 4.62 25.63
C SER A 219 -1.82 5.92 24.89
N THR A 220 -2.19 5.84 23.61
CA THR A 220 -2.68 6.98 22.84
C THR A 220 -4.18 7.14 23.02
N ASP A 221 -4.75 8.31 22.73
CA ASP A 221 -6.20 8.49 22.74
C ASP A 221 -6.82 7.87 21.48
N LEU A 222 -7.08 6.56 21.54
CA LEU A 222 -7.55 5.81 20.39
C LEU A 222 -9.01 6.17 20.07
N PRO A 223 -9.33 6.45 18.80
CA PRO A 223 -10.72 6.52 18.35
C PRO A 223 -11.46 5.21 18.64
N ARG A 224 -12.76 5.31 18.90
CA ARG A 224 -13.63 4.14 19.17
C ARG A 224 -13.50 3.05 18.10
N GLU A 225 -13.45 3.43 16.83
CA GLU A 225 -13.30 2.49 15.71
C GLU A 225 -12.01 1.68 15.79
N THR A 226 -10.90 2.35 16.12
CA THR A 226 -9.60 1.71 16.32
C THR A 226 -9.63 0.77 17.51
N ALA A 227 -10.17 1.21 18.65
CA ALA A 227 -10.31 0.36 19.84
C ALA A 227 -11.17 -0.88 19.57
N TRP A 228 -12.30 -0.71 18.87
CA TRP A 228 -13.16 -1.81 18.43
C TRP A 228 -12.40 -2.80 17.54
N THR A 229 -11.68 -2.29 16.54
CA THR A 229 -10.93 -3.09 15.58
C THR A 229 -9.83 -3.89 16.27
N LEU A 230 -8.98 -3.25 17.09
CA LEU A 230 -7.96 -3.93 17.88
C LEU A 230 -8.56 -5.03 18.76
N GLY A 231 -9.65 -4.71 19.47
CA GLY A 231 -10.37 -5.67 20.30
C GLY A 231 -10.86 -6.89 19.52
N SER A 232 -11.39 -6.67 18.31
CA SER A 232 -11.81 -7.75 17.42
C SER A 232 -10.67 -8.69 17.03
N PHE A 233 -9.50 -8.14 16.67
CA PHE A 233 -8.32 -8.97 16.38
C PHE A 233 -7.79 -9.66 17.65
N TYR A 234 -7.65 -8.97 18.78
CA TYR A 234 -7.10 -9.56 19.99
C TYR A 234 -7.92 -10.74 20.52
N LYS A 235 -9.25 -10.67 20.40
CA LYS A 235 -10.14 -11.81 20.70
C LYS A 235 -9.81 -13.03 19.84
N ASP A 236 -9.66 -12.84 18.53
CA ASP A 236 -9.33 -13.92 17.57
C ASP A 236 -7.94 -14.54 17.82
N PHE A 237 -7.01 -13.79 18.44
CA PHE A 237 -5.63 -14.21 18.69
C PHE A 237 -5.32 -14.43 20.19
N SER A 238 -6.33 -14.60 21.04
CA SER A 238 -6.20 -14.72 22.51
C SER A 238 -5.64 -16.07 23.03
N ASN A 239 -4.97 -16.84 22.17
CA ASN A 239 -4.45 -18.17 22.50
C ASN A 239 -3.20 -18.12 23.40
N SER A 240 -2.36 -17.08 23.28
CA SER A 240 -1.17 -16.89 24.11
C SER A 240 -1.46 -15.98 25.30
N GLU A 241 -0.72 -16.16 26.42
CA GLU A 241 -0.89 -15.30 27.59
C GLU A 241 -0.55 -13.83 27.26
N ALA A 242 0.49 -13.60 26.47
CA ALA A 242 0.86 -12.25 26.02
C ALA A 242 -0.29 -11.54 25.26
N ASN A 243 -1.02 -12.25 24.39
CA ASN A 243 -2.16 -11.66 23.67
C ASN A 243 -3.39 -11.48 24.58
N LYS A 244 -3.60 -12.36 25.57
CA LYS A 244 -4.63 -12.14 26.60
C LYS A 244 -4.36 -10.89 27.42
N LEU A 245 -3.09 -10.60 27.72
CA LEU A 245 -2.70 -9.37 28.42
C LEU A 245 -2.97 -8.13 27.57
N LEU A 246 -2.72 -8.17 26.26
CA LEU A 246 -3.10 -7.08 25.34
C LEU A 246 -4.60 -6.78 25.40
N LEU A 247 -5.44 -7.81 25.33
CA LEU A 247 -6.89 -7.66 25.40
C LEU A 247 -7.35 -7.09 26.75
N LYS A 248 -6.78 -7.59 27.86
CA LYS A 248 -7.07 -7.09 29.21
C LYS A 248 -6.68 -5.61 29.37
N ASP A 249 -5.52 -5.21 28.85
CA ASP A 249 -5.08 -3.81 28.89
C ASP A 249 -6.03 -2.90 28.08
N LEU A 250 -6.48 -3.36 26.90
CA LEU A 250 -7.45 -2.61 26.10
C LEU A 250 -8.77 -2.38 26.86
N TYR A 251 -9.32 -3.41 27.53
CA TYR A 251 -10.52 -3.29 28.38
C TYR A 251 -10.30 -2.41 29.62
N LYS A 252 -9.07 -2.29 30.11
CA LYS A 252 -8.74 -1.40 31.24
C LYS A 252 -8.78 0.06 30.82
N LYS A 253 -8.44 0.37 29.56
CA LYS A 253 -8.31 1.74 29.05
C LYS A 253 -9.56 2.26 28.38
N TYR A 254 -10.36 1.40 27.74
CA TYR A 254 -11.55 1.82 26.99
C TYR A 254 -12.83 1.14 27.49
N PRO A 255 -14.00 1.79 27.36
CA PRO A 255 -15.26 1.19 27.73
C PRO A 255 -15.51 -0.16 27.05
N LYS A 256 -16.08 -1.11 27.78
CA LYS A 256 -16.40 -2.45 27.26
C LYS A 256 -17.27 -2.36 25.99
N GLU A 257 -18.18 -1.40 25.93
CA GLU A 257 -19.07 -1.17 24.79
C GLU A 257 -18.31 -0.78 23.52
N TRP A 258 -17.16 -0.10 23.66
CA TRP A 258 -16.33 0.23 22.50
C TRP A 258 -15.71 -1.01 21.89
N ILE A 259 -15.36 -1.99 22.71
CA ILE A 259 -14.65 -3.21 22.31
C ILE A 259 -15.61 -4.34 21.89
N ASP A 260 -16.80 -4.40 22.50
CA ASP A 260 -17.74 -5.51 22.32
C ASP A 260 -18.88 -5.22 21.36
N LYS A 261 -19.42 -4.00 21.36
CA LYS A 261 -20.56 -3.68 20.50
C LYS A 261 -20.04 -3.42 19.09
N TYR A 262 -20.63 -4.12 18.13
CA TYR A 262 -20.36 -3.92 16.71
C TYR A 262 -20.38 -2.43 16.37
N TYR A 263 -19.25 -1.94 15.87
CA TYR A 263 -19.14 -0.58 15.38
C TYR A 263 -19.53 -0.59 13.91
N ASN A 264 -20.67 0.02 13.61
CA ASN A 264 -21.19 0.14 12.26
C ASN A 264 -20.69 1.47 11.66
N SER A 265 -19.37 1.65 11.52
CA SER A 265 -18.88 2.62 10.54
C SER A 265 -19.12 1.99 9.17
N ILE A 266 -20.11 2.54 8.50
CA ILE A 266 -20.42 2.32 7.11
C ILE A 266 -19.11 2.41 6.31
N TYR A 267 -18.70 1.30 5.70
CA TYR A 267 -17.87 1.34 4.48
C TYR A 267 -18.69 1.93 3.35
#